data_AF-A0A061AIW1-F1
#
_entry.id   AF-A0A061AIW1-F1
#
_cell.length_a   1.000
_cell.length_b   1.000
_cell.length_c   1.000
_cell.angle_alpha   90.00
_cell.angle_beta   90.00
_cell.angle_gamma   90.00
#
_symmetry.space_group_name_H-M   'P 1'
#
loop_
_entity.id
_entity.type
_entity.pdbx_description
1 polymer ?
#
loop_
_entity_poly.entity_id
_entity_poly.type
_entity_poly.pdbx_seq_one_letter_code
_entity_poly.pdbx_strand_id
1 'polypeptide(L)'
;MVSLEVPTESPCISRRAPSEECEIAFSHDDPTLMWKDRTTDCVDLKKVFSKFDSSAPISGEILFRARFLCAKYLGGAWRKVKIEEFRIRAITGGMSNLLFLVELPAHLTPIQMEPEKALLRVHCQSDIDQLLSESVVFTLLSERNLGPKMLGVFPGGRFEQFIPSRALQCLEISKPGLSKLIAPIVARVHTLDAPIPKEPQTLQTARQWLERFKKTPAGERPIEMYLTQAKVPKSDIFQYPSTITVAQLERELNFVEFFLQHSHSPVVFSHNDLQEGNFLLIDGYKLADDGTVLTPDGKPTNDDPLSLIDFEYCSYNYRGFDLGNHFCEYGYDYNEAEAPYYKIHQHYFEVEKERKVFCEAYLDEVYKMRACGDNPHFPSDLVTGDREKDLNKIIEESILFMPVSNIFWVCWSLINAEESSIAFDYGAYGRDRLALYFHQKKNLEKYLSNL
;
A
#
# COMPACT_ATOMS: atom_id res chain seq x y z
N MET A 1 62.13 39.83 30.59
CA MET A 1 61.34 40.35 31.72
C MET A 1 60.24 39.34 32.01
N VAL A 2 60.58 38.37 32.87
CA VAL A 2 60.06 38.15 34.25
C VAL A 2 58.91 37.12 34.20
N SER A 3 59.20 35.81 34.27
CA SER A 3 59.25 34.90 35.47
C SER A 3 57.87 34.27 35.76
N LEU A 4 57.65 32.97 35.46
CA LEU A 4 57.84 31.78 36.32
C LEU A 4 56.81 31.64 37.46
N GLU A 5 56.01 30.56 37.45
CA GLU A 5 56.07 29.48 38.46
C GLU A 5 55.04 28.35 38.22
N VAL A 6 55.51 27.12 38.39
CA VAL A 6 54.75 25.88 38.62
C VAL A 6 54.90 25.54 40.09
N PRO A 7 53.86 24.95 40.73
CA PRO A 7 54.15 23.93 41.74
C PRO A 7 53.40 22.61 41.52
N THR A 8 54.07 21.56 42.00
CA THR A 8 53.83 20.11 41.93
C THR A 8 53.00 19.53 43.09
N GLU A 9 52.24 18.46 42.78
CA GLU A 9 51.86 17.26 43.57
C GLU A 9 50.87 17.27 44.78
N SER A 10 49.71 16.62 44.55
CA SER A 10 49.06 15.43 45.22
C SER A 10 48.85 15.38 46.75
N PRO A 11 47.73 14.78 47.30
CA PRO A 11 47.28 13.40 46.99
C PRO A 11 45.76 13.06 47.00
N CYS A 12 45.44 11.98 46.27
CA CYS A 12 44.40 10.96 46.50
C CYS A 12 43.21 11.27 47.45
N ILE A 13 41.99 11.41 46.89
CA ILE A 13 40.75 10.84 47.49
C ILE A 13 39.82 10.32 46.38
N SER A 14 39.77 8.98 46.26
CA SER A 14 38.60 8.13 46.01
C SER A 14 37.54 8.55 44.98
N ARG A 15 37.48 7.77 43.88
CA ARG A 15 36.30 7.61 43.01
C ARG A 15 35.07 7.22 43.85
N ARG A 16 34.01 8.03 43.80
CA ARG A 16 32.63 7.55 43.95
C ARG A 16 31.91 7.73 42.61
N ALA A 17 31.31 6.63 42.15
CA ALA A 17 30.55 6.54 40.91
C ALA A 17 29.39 7.55 40.92
N PRO A 18 29.01 8.13 39.75
CA PRO A 18 27.67 8.70 39.62
C PRO A 18 26.69 7.53 39.68
N SER A 19 25.86 7.52 40.72
CA SER A 19 24.72 6.65 40.86
C SER A 19 23.76 6.81 39.68
N GLU A 20 23.24 5.69 39.21
CA GLU A 20 22.07 5.58 38.36
C GLU A 20 20.91 6.40 38.93
N GLU A 21 20.67 7.58 38.39
CA GLU A 21 19.38 8.26 38.47
C GLU A 21 19.30 9.17 37.26
N CYS A 22 18.85 8.59 36.14
CA CYS A 22 18.52 9.29 34.93
C CYS A 22 17.22 10.07 35.19
N GLU A 23 17.34 11.29 35.71
CA GLU A 23 16.20 12.20 35.92
C GLU A 23 15.59 12.58 34.56
N ILE A 24 14.59 11.78 34.23
CA ILE A 24 13.44 12.05 33.40
C ILE A 24 12.98 13.51 33.55
N ALA A 25 13.18 14.33 32.52
CA ALA A 25 12.57 15.65 32.39
C ALA A 25 11.26 15.54 31.58
N PHE A 26 10.26 14.83 32.10
CA PHE A 26 8.90 14.85 31.57
C PHE A 26 8.14 16.02 32.20
N SER A 27 7.78 17.03 31.40
CA SER A 27 6.64 17.87 31.74
C SER A 27 5.38 17.00 31.60
N HIS A 28 4.89 16.45 32.72
CA HIS A 28 3.67 15.64 32.74
C HIS A 28 2.46 16.43 32.23
N ASP A 29 2.44 17.75 32.42
CA ASP A 29 1.24 18.58 32.27
C ASP A 29 1.30 19.65 31.16
N ASP A 30 2.46 19.92 30.57
CA ASP A 30 2.58 20.89 29.47
C ASP A 30 3.25 20.25 28.24
N PRO A 31 2.48 19.87 27.20
CA PRO A 31 3.01 19.32 25.95
C PRO A 31 3.66 20.38 25.05
N THR A 32 3.59 21.67 25.41
CA THR A 32 4.23 22.79 24.69
C THR A 32 5.63 23.12 25.21
N LEU A 33 6.00 22.60 26.39
CA LEU A 33 7.37 22.70 26.88
C LEU A 33 8.30 21.93 25.95
N MET A 34 9.12 22.71 25.24
CA MET A 34 10.14 22.25 24.31
C MET A 34 11.00 21.15 24.94
N TRP A 35 11.22 20.09 24.17
CA TRP A 35 12.36 19.21 24.31
C TRP A 35 13.59 20.09 24.59
N LYS A 36 14.18 20.02 25.79
CA LYS A 36 15.45 20.70 26.04
C LYS A 36 16.45 20.08 25.08
N ASP A 37 16.77 20.87 24.07
CA ASP A 37 17.69 20.62 22.97
C ASP A 37 19.08 20.22 23.50
N ARG A 38 19.26 18.92 23.78
CA ARG A 38 20.55 18.23 23.97
C ARG A 38 20.44 16.73 23.62
N THR A 39 19.81 16.44 22.49
CA THR A 39 20.16 15.32 21.60
C THR A 39 19.29 15.46 20.36
N THR A 40 19.82 16.10 19.34
CA THR A 40 19.43 15.98 17.93
C THR A 40 19.58 14.56 17.37
N ASP A 41 19.64 13.54 18.23
CA ASP A 41 19.39 12.19 17.82
C ASP A 41 17.90 11.97 18.00
N CYS A 42 17.23 11.92 16.85
CA CYS A 42 16.14 11.01 16.58
C CYS A 42 16.41 9.66 17.30
N VAL A 43 16.18 9.57 18.62
CA VAL A 43 16.24 8.31 19.36
C VAL A 43 15.05 7.55 18.82
N ASP A 44 15.40 6.78 17.80
CA ASP A 44 14.63 6.25 16.70
C ASP A 44 13.16 5.97 17.06
N LEU A 45 12.22 6.76 16.52
CA LEU A 45 10.78 6.51 16.69
C LEU A 45 10.47 5.06 16.29
N LYS A 46 11.15 4.52 15.26
CA LYS A 46 11.07 3.11 14.91
C LYS A 46 11.50 2.24 16.08
N LYS A 47 12.67 2.46 16.70
CA LYS A 47 13.16 1.70 17.87
C LYS A 47 12.22 1.75 19.08
N VAL A 48 11.48 2.83 19.28
CA VAL A 48 10.53 2.91 20.40
C VAL A 48 9.21 2.24 20.06
N PHE A 49 8.63 2.56 18.91
CA PHE A 49 7.34 2.02 18.51
C PHE A 49 7.45 0.55 18.10
N SER A 50 8.62 0.05 17.66
CA SER A 50 8.84 -1.37 17.39
C SER A 50 8.86 -2.25 18.63
N LYS A 51 8.97 -1.67 19.84
CA LYS A 51 8.78 -2.38 21.11
C LYS A 51 7.31 -2.59 21.46
N PHE A 52 6.39 -2.09 20.63
CA PHE A 52 4.97 -2.33 20.85
C PHE A 52 4.68 -3.83 20.75
N ASP A 53 4.00 -4.32 21.78
CA ASP A 53 3.52 -5.68 21.87
C ASP A 53 2.01 -5.62 22.12
N SER A 54 1.23 -6.14 21.17
CA SER A 54 -0.22 -6.17 21.25
C SER A 54 -0.77 -6.98 22.44
N SER A 55 0.04 -7.86 23.03
CA SER A 55 -0.31 -8.67 24.20
C SER A 55 0.00 -7.99 25.54
N ALA A 56 0.69 -6.85 25.52
CA ALA A 56 1.12 -6.11 26.70
C ALA A 56 0.50 -4.70 26.74
N PRO A 57 0.39 -4.08 27.94
CA PRO A 57 0.05 -2.67 28.05
C PRO A 57 1.02 -1.79 27.27
N ILE A 58 0.51 -0.75 26.60
CA ILE A 58 1.33 0.21 25.86
C ILE A 58 2.30 0.90 26.82
N SER A 59 3.60 0.89 26.49
CA SER A 59 4.62 1.49 27.34
C SER A 59 4.42 3.00 27.53
N GLY A 60 4.78 3.52 28.71
CA GLY A 60 4.70 4.95 29.01
C GLY A 60 5.48 5.82 28.03
N GLU A 61 6.61 5.31 27.50
CA GLU A 61 7.41 5.98 26.46
C GLU A 61 6.60 6.15 25.15
N ILE A 62 5.88 5.10 24.70
CA ILE A 62 5.02 5.18 23.51
C ILE A 62 3.87 6.17 23.73
N LEU A 63 3.19 6.09 24.89
CA LEU A 63 2.09 7.00 25.24
C LEU A 63 2.56 8.46 25.21
N PHE A 64 3.69 8.74 25.86
CA PHE A 64 4.24 10.09 25.94
C PHE A 64 4.60 10.64 24.55
N ARG A 65 5.29 9.85 23.73
CA ARG A 65 5.69 10.27 22.38
C ARG A 65 4.49 10.47 21.46
N ALA A 66 3.54 9.54 21.46
CA ALA A 66 2.33 9.68 20.66
C ALA A 66 1.51 10.91 21.07
N ARG A 67 1.34 11.17 22.38
CA ARG A 67 0.67 12.38 22.89
C ARG A 67 1.38 13.66 22.45
N PHE A 68 2.71 13.71 22.56
CA PHE A 68 3.51 14.84 22.10
C PHE A 68 3.32 15.10 20.60
N LEU A 69 3.39 14.05 19.77
CA LEU A 69 3.16 14.16 18.33
C LEU A 69 1.76 14.70 18.03
N CYS A 70 0.72 14.23 18.72
CA CYS A 70 -0.65 14.75 18.54
C CYS A 70 -0.73 16.24 18.90
N ALA A 71 -0.21 16.65 20.05
CA ALA A 71 -0.25 18.05 20.48
C ALA A 71 0.52 18.99 19.54
N LYS A 72 1.65 18.53 18.99
CA LYS A 72 2.51 19.31 18.09
C LYS A 72 1.93 19.44 16.69
N TYR A 73 1.48 18.33 16.08
CA TYR A 73 1.11 18.29 14.67
C TYR A 73 -0.39 18.40 14.41
N LEU A 74 -1.26 17.91 15.31
CA LEU A 74 -2.71 18.08 15.18
C LEU A 74 -3.19 19.38 15.86
N GLY A 75 -2.54 19.78 16.95
CA GLY A 75 -2.84 21.05 17.62
C GLY A 75 -4.21 21.08 18.33
N GLY A 76 -4.75 22.29 18.53
CA GLY A 76 -6.08 22.48 19.12
C GLY A 76 -6.29 21.75 20.46
N ALA A 77 -7.39 21.00 20.56
CA ALA A 77 -7.77 20.20 21.73
C ALA A 77 -6.71 19.17 22.13
N TRP A 78 -5.90 18.65 21.19
CA TRP A 78 -4.84 17.68 21.47
C TRP A 78 -3.75 18.24 22.42
N ARG A 79 -3.59 19.57 22.48
CA ARG A 79 -2.66 20.22 23.43
C ARG A 79 -3.14 20.15 24.89
N LYS A 80 -4.42 19.86 25.11
CA LYS A 80 -5.03 19.79 26.45
C LYS A 80 -5.15 18.37 27.00
N VAL A 81 -4.88 17.35 26.17
CA VAL A 81 -5.01 15.94 26.56
C VAL A 81 -3.92 15.57 27.55
N LYS A 82 -4.31 15.11 28.73
CA LYS A 82 -3.38 14.58 29.75
C LYS A 82 -2.95 13.16 29.42
N ILE A 83 -1.80 12.73 29.94
CA ILE A 83 -1.26 11.40 29.63
C ILE A 83 -2.14 10.27 30.17
N GLU A 84 -2.83 10.48 31.30
CA GLU A 84 -3.72 9.48 31.90
C GLU A 84 -5.01 9.26 31.09
N GLU A 85 -5.38 10.26 30.29
CA GLU A 85 -6.60 10.27 29.47
C GLU A 85 -6.31 9.98 27.99
N PHE A 86 -5.04 9.87 27.62
CA PHE A 86 -4.61 9.67 26.24
C PHE A 86 -5.01 8.28 25.74
N ARG A 87 -5.79 8.24 24.66
CA ARG A 87 -6.30 7.00 24.07
C ARG A 87 -5.52 6.69 22.80
N ILE A 88 -4.88 5.53 22.80
CA ILE A 88 -4.18 4.98 21.65
C ILE A 88 -4.46 3.48 21.56
N ARG A 89 -4.70 2.98 20.35
CA ARG A 89 -4.85 1.56 20.05
C ARG A 89 -4.04 1.23 18.81
N ALA A 90 -3.31 0.12 18.82
CA ALA A 90 -2.71 -0.35 17.58
C ALA A 90 -3.79 -0.84 16.61
N ILE A 91 -3.59 -0.55 15.33
CA ILE A 91 -4.40 -1.11 14.25
C ILE A 91 -3.54 -2.14 13.53
N THR A 92 -4.07 -3.34 13.39
CA THR A 92 -3.50 -4.38 12.53
C THR A 92 -3.81 -4.01 11.08
N GLY A 93 -2.79 -3.66 10.31
CA GLY A 93 -2.92 -3.34 8.88
C GLY A 93 -1.59 -2.88 8.30
N GLY A 94 -1.05 -3.67 7.36
CA GLY A 94 0.21 -3.38 6.67
C GLY A 94 1.41 -4.19 7.21
N MET A 95 2.22 -4.71 6.29
CA MET A 95 3.42 -5.50 6.59
C MET A 95 4.66 -4.61 6.86
N SER A 96 4.63 -3.38 6.35
CA SER A 96 5.80 -2.48 6.28
C SER A 96 5.82 -1.37 7.35
N ASN A 97 4.70 -1.07 8.01
CA ASN A 97 4.55 0.12 8.88
C ASN A 97 3.77 -0.19 10.17
N LEU A 98 4.01 0.60 11.23
CA LEU A 98 3.24 0.50 12.47
C LEU A 98 2.09 1.53 12.46
N LEU A 99 0.88 1.06 12.70
CA LEU A 99 -0.34 1.89 12.72
C LEU A 99 -0.96 1.95 14.10
N PHE A 100 -1.28 3.17 14.53
CA PHE A 100 -1.99 3.40 15.78
C PHE A 100 -3.14 4.38 15.55
N LEU A 101 -4.33 4.08 16.04
CA LEU A 101 -5.38 5.07 16.17
C LEU A 101 -5.23 5.82 17.48
N VAL A 102 -5.24 7.15 17.38
CA VAL A 102 -5.34 8.05 18.52
C VAL A 102 -6.73 8.69 18.55
N GLU A 103 -7.32 8.85 19.74
CA GLU A 103 -8.66 9.41 19.91
C GLU A 103 -8.68 10.47 21.03
N LEU A 104 -9.36 11.60 20.80
CA LEU A 104 -9.61 12.59 21.85
C LEU A 104 -10.46 11.97 22.98
N PRO A 105 -10.21 12.34 24.24
CA PRO A 105 -11.12 12.04 25.34
C PRO A 105 -12.53 12.58 25.07
N ALA A 106 -13.57 11.82 25.43
CA ALA A 106 -14.96 12.17 25.10
C ALA A 106 -15.47 13.52 25.64
N HIS A 107 -14.79 14.09 26.65
CA HIS A 107 -15.13 15.40 27.23
C HIS A 107 -14.44 16.56 26.52
N LEU A 108 -13.49 16.30 25.62
CA LEU A 108 -12.80 17.30 24.81
C LEU A 108 -13.35 17.27 23.39
N THR A 109 -13.85 18.42 22.94
CA THR A 109 -14.27 18.62 21.56
C THR A 109 -13.18 19.39 20.79
N PRO A 110 -13.06 19.18 19.46
CA PRO A 110 -12.23 20.03 18.63
C PRO A 110 -12.55 21.52 18.81
N ILE A 111 -11.51 22.34 18.82
CA ILE A 111 -11.55 23.79 19.00
C ILE A 111 -11.39 24.50 17.65
N GLN A 112 -10.65 23.89 16.73
CA GLN A 112 -10.39 24.39 15.37
C GLN A 112 -10.71 23.29 14.35
N MET A 113 -9.83 23.08 13.37
CA MET A 113 -9.96 22.09 12.29
C MET A 113 -9.31 20.74 12.65
N GLU A 114 -8.79 20.57 13.87
CA GLU A 114 -8.18 19.32 14.29
C GLU A 114 -9.22 18.19 14.38
N PRO A 115 -8.82 16.95 14.07
CA PRO A 115 -9.75 15.83 14.11
C PRO A 115 -9.96 15.32 15.55
N GLU A 116 -11.11 14.67 15.79
CA GLU A 116 -11.33 13.89 17.01
C GLU A 116 -10.52 12.60 17.06
N LYS A 117 -10.23 12.03 15.88
CA LYS A 117 -9.52 10.75 15.71
C LYS A 117 -8.53 10.84 14.56
N ALA A 118 -7.34 10.28 14.73
CA ALA A 118 -6.32 10.25 13.68
C ALA A 118 -5.55 8.94 13.69
N LEU A 119 -5.09 8.50 12.52
CA LEU A 119 -4.17 7.40 12.38
C LEU A 119 -2.73 7.94 12.43
N LEU A 120 -1.97 7.47 13.41
CA LEU A 120 -0.53 7.66 13.51
C LEU A 120 0.15 6.50 12.76
N ARG A 121 0.80 6.82 11.64
CA ARG A 121 1.67 5.89 10.92
C ARG A 121 3.12 6.16 11.25
N VAL A 122 3.83 5.15 11.73
CA VAL A 122 5.28 5.20 11.98
C VAL A 122 5.98 4.37 10.91
N HIS A 123 6.92 5.00 10.21
CA HIS A 123 7.67 4.39 9.13
C HIS A 123 8.74 3.44 9.65
N CYS A 124 8.77 2.21 9.14
CA CYS A 124 9.81 1.24 9.47
C CYS A 124 10.89 1.12 8.40
N GLN A 125 10.66 1.64 7.19
CA GLN A 125 11.68 1.68 6.14
C GLN A 125 12.68 2.82 6.33
N SER A 126 13.91 2.64 5.82
CA SER A 126 14.98 3.64 5.88
C SER A 126 15.36 4.20 4.51
N ASP A 127 14.68 3.79 3.44
CA ASP A 127 14.90 4.30 2.10
C ASP A 127 14.29 5.71 1.99
N ILE A 128 15.15 6.72 1.86
CA ILE A 128 14.75 8.13 1.84
C ILE A 128 14.00 8.46 0.54
N ASP A 129 14.39 7.89 -0.60
CA ASP A 129 13.77 8.19 -1.89
C ASP A 129 12.36 7.61 -1.95
N GLN A 130 12.17 6.41 -1.40
CA GLN A 130 10.85 5.80 -1.28
C GLN A 130 9.95 6.60 -0.32
N LEU A 131 10.46 7.00 0.86
CA LEU A 131 9.72 7.81 1.83
C LEU A 131 9.30 9.17 1.28
N LEU A 132 10.16 9.83 0.50
CA LEU A 132 9.86 11.09 -0.16
C LEU A 132 8.77 10.91 -1.22
N SER A 133 8.90 9.88 -2.07
CA SER A 133 7.92 9.57 -3.12
C SER A 133 6.55 9.24 -2.51
N GLU A 134 6.50 8.40 -1.47
CA GLU A 134 5.28 8.06 -0.74
C GLU A 134 4.63 9.30 -0.12
N SER A 135 5.41 10.21 0.45
CA SER A 135 4.90 11.45 1.06
C SER A 135 4.30 12.39 0.01
N VAL A 136 4.94 12.53 -1.15
CA VAL A 136 4.44 13.32 -2.29
C VAL A 136 3.12 12.73 -2.81
N VAL A 137 3.09 11.41 -3.04
CA VAL A 137 1.91 10.69 -3.51
C VAL A 137 0.74 10.84 -2.54
N PHE A 138 0.97 10.60 -1.25
CA PHE A 138 -0.08 10.70 -0.24
C PHE A 138 -0.65 12.13 -0.17
N THR A 139 0.22 13.15 -0.24
CA THR A 139 -0.20 14.56 -0.22
C THR A 139 -1.09 14.85 -1.43
N LEU A 140 -0.67 14.42 -2.63
CA LEU A 140 -1.43 14.62 -3.85
C LEU A 140 -2.82 14.00 -3.78
N LEU A 141 -2.92 12.75 -3.32
CA LEU A 141 -4.20 12.03 -3.22
C LEU A 141 -5.11 12.62 -2.15
N SER A 142 -4.55 13.05 -1.02
CA SER A 142 -5.28 13.80 0.03
C SER A 142 -5.92 15.08 -0.53
N GLU A 143 -5.16 15.90 -1.25
CA GLU A 143 -5.65 17.17 -1.78
C GLU A 143 -6.68 16.99 -2.91
N ARG A 144 -6.63 15.86 -3.63
CA ARG A 144 -7.60 15.50 -4.68
C ARG A 144 -8.83 14.75 -4.15
N ASN A 145 -8.95 14.53 -2.85
CA ASN A 145 -10.02 13.73 -2.22
C ASN A 145 -10.10 12.29 -2.76
N LEU A 146 -8.96 11.70 -3.13
CA LEU A 146 -8.85 10.32 -3.62
C LEU A 146 -8.34 9.34 -2.55
N GLY A 147 -8.18 9.81 -1.31
CA GLY A 147 -7.75 9.03 -0.18
C GLY A 147 -7.91 9.79 1.15
N PRO A 148 -7.42 9.23 2.26
CA PRO A 148 -7.47 9.87 3.56
C PRO A 148 -6.74 11.21 3.57
N LYS A 149 -7.25 12.19 4.34
CA LYS A 149 -6.57 13.47 4.51
C LYS A 149 -5.21 13.31 5.20
N MET A 150 -4.21 14.01 4.69
CA MET A 150 -2.93 14.19 5.37
C MET A 150 -3.08 15.26 6.45
N LEU A 151 -2.98 14.86 7.72
CA LEU A 151 -3.20 15.75 8.87
C LEU A 151 -1.90 16.33 9.43
N GLY A 152 -0.78 15.66 9.22
CA GLY A 152 0.53 16.15 9.64
C GLY A 152 1.66 15.20 9.23
N VAL A 153 2.86 15.75 9.01
CA VAL A 153 4.06 14.98 8.62
C VAL A 153 5.20 15.32 9.57
N PHE A 154 5.99 14.31 9.94
CA PHE A 154 7.14 14.47 10.83
C PHE A 154 8.24 13.46 10.51
N PRO A 155 9.48 13.67 10.98
CA PRO A 155 10.56 12.70 10.77
C PRO A 155 10.17 11.33 11.33
N GLY A 156 10.09 10.31 10.47
CA GLY A 156 9.75 8.94 10.85
C GLY A 156 8.25 8.59 10.85
N GLY A 157 7.37 9.47 10.38
CA GLY A 157 5.95 9.13 10.26
C GLY A 157 5.01 10.26 9.83
N ARG A 158 3.71 9.99 9.89
CA ARG A 158 2.66 10.96 9.57
C ARG A 158 1.36 10.69 10.33
N PHE A 159 0.49 11.68 10.35
CA PHE A 159 -0.92 11.55 10.75
C PHE A 159 -1.83 11.54 9.52
N GLU A 160 -2.72 10.56 9.47
CA GLU A 160 -3.71 10.36 8.43
C GLU A 160 -5.11 10.45 9.04
N GLN A 161 -6.09 10.91 8.26
CA GLN A 161 -7.48 10.85 8.65
C GLN A 161 -7.89 9.40 8.96
N PHE A 162 -8.50 9.20 10.12
CA PHE A 162 -9.20 7.96 10.38
C PHE A 162 -10.57 7.97 9.68
N ILE A 163 -10.83 6.96 8.84
CA ILE A 163 -12.09 6.78 8.14
C ILE A 163 -12.85 5.62 8.81
N PRO A 164 -13.94 5.86 9.56
CA PRO A 164 -14.80 4.79 10.06
C PRO A 164 -15.39 4.02 8.88
N SER A 165 -14.95 2.77 8.74
CA SER A 165 -15.18 1.96 7.55
C SER A 165 -14.83 0.50 7.77
N ARG A 166 -15.14 -0.32 6.75
CA ARG A 166 -14.59 -1.67 6.58
C ARG A 166 -13.94 -1.80 5.21
N ALA A 167 -12.94 -2.66 5.09
CA ALA A 167 -12.46 -3.08 3.77
C ALA A 167 -13.54 -3.86 3.01
N LEU A 168 -13.52 -3.76 1.68
CA LEU A 168 -14.28 -4.66 0.82
C LEU A 168 -13.72 -6.08 0.94
N GLN A 169 -14.52 -7.06 0.53
CA GLN A 169 -14.14 -8.47 0.48
C GLN A 169 -13.90 -8.91 -0.97
N CYS A 170 -13.15 -9.99 -1.17
CA CYS A 170 -12.79 -10.52 -2.50
C CYS A 170 -14.02 -10.66 -3.42
N LEU A 171 -15.10 -11.29 -2.92
CA LEU A 171 -16.32 -11.49 -3.71
C LEU A 171 -17.19 -10.23 -3.86
N GLU A 172 -16.89 -9.14 -3.16
CA GLU A 172 -17.61 -7.86 -3.28
C GLU A 172 -17.08 -7.03 -4.46
N ILE A 173 -15.77 -7.01 -4.69
CA ILE A 173 -15.16 -6.16 -5.73
C ILE A 173 -15.52 -6.60 -7.17
N SER A 174 -15.94 -7.85 -7.35
CA SER A 174 -16.45 -8.37 -8.62
C SER A 174 -17.92 -8.04 -8.91
N LYS A 175 -18.64 -7.48 -7.93
CA LYS A 175 -20.06 -7.18 -8.08
C LYS A 175 -20.28 -5.94 -8.95
N PRO A 176 -21.18 -5.99 -9.96
CA PRO A 176 -21.40 -4.88 -10.89
C PRO A 176 -21.70 -3.53 -10.25
N GLY A 177 -22.44 -3.50 -9.12
CA GLY A 177 -22.76 -2.26 -8.41
C GLY A 177 -21.52 -1.59 -7.80
N LEU A 178 -20.60 -2.38 -7.23
CA LEU A 178 -19.34 -1.88 -6.69
C LEU A 178 -18.33 -1.58 -7.80
N SER A 179 -18.26 -2.39 -8.85
CA SER A 179 -17.39 -2.11 -10.00
C SER A 179 -17.65 -0.73 -10.61
N LYS A 180 -18.92 -0.27 -10.63
CA LYS A 180 -19.31 1.07 -11.09
C LYS A 180 -18.86 2.22 -10.18
N LEU A 181 -18.42 1.92 -8.95
CA LEU A 181 -17.86 2.90 -8.01
C LEU A 181 -16.33 2.81 -7.96
N ILE A 182 -15.77 1.60 -8.04
CA ILE A 182 -14.33 1.37 -8.07
C ILE A 182 -13.73 1.91 -9.37
N ALA A 183 -14.32 1.60 -10.52
CA ALA A 183 -13.78 1.96 -11.82
C ALA A 183 -13.58 3.49 -12.00
N PRO A 184 -14.53 4.36 -11.61
CA PRO A 184 -14.30 5.80 -11.57
C PRO A 184 -13.15 6.24 -10.67
N ILE A 185 -12.96 5.63 -9.49
CA ILE A 185 -11.84 5.96 -8.60
C ILE A 185 -10.51 5.67 -9.30
N VAL A 186 -10.37 4.48 -9.90
CA VAL A 186 -9.17 4.08 -10.64
C VAL A 186 -8.94 5.03 -11.84
N ALA A 187 -9.99 5.38 -12.58
CA ALA A 187 -9.89 6.37 -13.67
C ALA A 187 -9.38 7.72 -13.18
N ARG A 188 -9.90 8.24 -12.06
CA ARG A 188 -9.43 9.51 -11.49
C ARG A 188 -7.96 9.44 -11.09
N VAL A 189 -7.50 8.35 -10.46
CA VAL A 189 -6.08 8.12 -10.15
C VAL A 189 -5.22 8.13 -11.42
N HIS A 190 -5.62 7.40 -12.46
CA HIS A 190 -4.90 7.34 -13.74
C HIS A 190 -4.81 8.69 -14.48
N THR A 191 -5.69 9.64 -14.15
CA THR A 191 -5.66 10.99 -14.70
C THR A 191 -4.84 11.97 -13.86
N LEU A 192 -4.17 11.55 -12.78
CA LEU A 192 -3.33 12.44 -11.99
C LEU A 192 -1.97 12.69 -12.66
N ASP A 193 -1.46 13.91 -12.48
CA ASP A 193 -0.08 14.25 -12.77
C ASP A 193 0.71 14.34 -11.46
N ALA A 194 1.32 13.22 -11.07
CA ALA A 194 2.08 13.11 -9.83
C ALA A 194 3.55 13.50 -10.06
N PRO A 195 4.18 14.36 -9.26
CA PRO A 195 5.54 14.83 -9.49
C PRO A 195 6.62 13.82 -9.04
N ILE A 196 6.54 12.60 -9.57
CA ILE A 196 7.47 11.47 -9.37
C ILE A 196 8.00 10.99 -10.74
N PRO A 197 8.96 10.06 -10.81
CA PRO A 197 9.45 9.51 -12.08
C PRO A 197 8.32 8.98 -12.96
N LYS A 198 8.35 9.33 -14.25
CA LYS A 198 7.29 9.05 -15.23
C LYS A 198 7.44 7.71 -15.96
N GLU A 199 8.62 7.10 -15.87
CA GLU A 199 8.91 5.80 -16.49
C GLU A 199 8.23 4.67 -15.70
N PRO A 200 7.67 3.65 -16.39
CA PRO A 200 6.98 2.54 -15.75
C PRO A 200 7.92 1.70 -14.88
N GLN A 201 7.55 1.51 -13.61
CA GLN A 201 8.42 0.87 -12.60
C GLN A 201 8.24 -0.65 -12.43
N THR A 202 7.13 -1.26 -12.88
CA THR A 202 6.77 -2.67 -12.58
C THR A 202 7.91 -3.66 -12.76
N LEU A 203 8.54 -3.65 -13.93
CA LEU A 203 9.56 -4.65 -14.25
C LEU A 203 10.84 -4.42 -13.44
N GLN A 204 11.22 -3.16 -13.21
CA GLN A 204 12.36 -2.81 -12.40
C GLN A 204 12.19 -3.32 -10.97
N THR A 205 11.01 -3.08 -10.37
CA THR A 205 10.68 -3.56 -9.03
C THR A 205 10.68 -5.09 -8.94
N ALA A 206 10.06 -5.79 -9.90
CA ALA A 206 10.07 -7.26 -9.94
C ALA A 206 11.50 -7.82 -10.04
N ARG A 207 12.36 -7.23 -10.88
CA ARG A 207 13.77 -7.62 -11.00
C ARG A 207 14.55 -7.37 -9.71
N GLN A 208 14.29 -6.26 -9.00
CA GLN A 208 14.91 -5.99 -7.71
C GLN A 208 14.57 -7.05 -6.65
N TRP A 209 13.30 -7.47 -6.57
CA TRP A 209 12.90 -8.57 -5.68
C TRP A 209 13.53 -9.90 -6.07
N LEU A 210 13.55 -10.23 -7.37
CA LEU A 210 14.19 -11.46 -7.85
C LEU A 210 15.70 -11.48 -7.56
N GLU A 211 16.40 -10.35 -7.76
CA GLU A 211 17.82 -10.23 -7.44
C GLU A 211 18.12 -10.33 -5.94
N ARG A 212 17.19 -9.92 -5.08
CA ARG A 212 17.29 -10.19 -3.64
C ARG A 212 17.09 -11.67 -3.33
N PHE A 213 16.04 -12.27 -3.89
CA PHE A 213 15.74 -13.69 -3.71
C PHE A 213 16.89 -14.59 -4.18
N LYS A 214 17.53 -14.26 -5.30
CA LYS A 214 18.72 -14.93 -5.86
C LYS A 214 19.90 -15.03 -4.89
N LYS A 215 19.99 -14.11 -3.91
CA LYS A 215 21.06 -14.07 -2.90
C LYS A 215 20.73 -14.87 -1.64
N THR A 216 19.55 -15.49 -1.59
CA THR A 216 19.12 -16.36 -0.49
C THR A 216 19.51 -17.82 -0.78
N PRO A 217 19.63 -18.68 0.25
CA PRO A 217 19.86 -20.11 0.04
C PRO A 217 18.77 -20.81 -0.78
N ALA A 218 17.52 -20.32 -0.73
CA ALA A 218 16.42 -20.83 -1.55
C ALA A 218 16.60 -20.48 -3.03
N GLY A 219 17.10 -19.28 -3.33
CA GLY A 219 17.36 -18.81 -4.70
C GLY A 219 18.45 -19.58 -5.45
N GLU A 220 19.32 -20.30 -4.74
CA GLU A 220 20.35 -21.16 -5.35
C GLU A 220 19.80 -22.47 -5.93
N ARG A 221 18.56 -22.84 -5.56
CA ARG A 221 17.96 -24.14 -5.91
C ARG A 221 16.81 -23.96 -6.90
N PRO A 222 16.53 -24.96 -7.75
CA PRO A 222 15.28 -24.98 -8.51
C PRO A 222 14.07 -24.97 -7.57
N ILE A 223 13.10 -24.13 -7.85
CA ILE A 223 11.80 -24.08 -7.17
C ILE A 223 10.96 -25.23 -7.74
N GLU A 224 10.51 -26.13 -6.88
CA GLU A 224 9.58 -27.21 -7.26
C GLU A 224 8.18 -26.66 -7.49
N MET A 225 7.55 -27.04 -8.60
CA MET A 225 6.24 -26.53 -8.99
C MET A 225 5.14 -27.54 -8.64
N TYR A 226 4.49 -27.31 -7.51
CA TYR A 226 3.26 -27.97 -7.09
C TYR A 226 2.23 -26.92 -6.67
N LEU A 227 0.97 -27.16 -7.02
CA LEU A 227 -0.14 -26.22 -6.79
C LEU A 227 -0.81 -26.50 -5.45
N THR A 228 -1.23 -25.43 -4.79
CA THR A 228 -1.93 -25.49 -3.50
C THR A 228 -3.40 -25.15 -3.69
N GLN A 229 -3.70 -23.98 -4.28
CA GLN A 229 -5.05 -23.50 -4.57
C GLN A 229 -5.34 -23.40 -6.07
N ALA A 230 -4.32 -23.11 -6.89
CA ALA A 230 -4.52 -22.93 -8.33
C ALA A 230 -4.95 -24.25 -9.00
N LYS A 231 -5.86 -24.15 -9.98
CA LYS A 231 -6.40 -25.30 -10.74
C LYS A 231 -6.06 -25.15 -12.21
N VAL A 232 -4.82 -25.46 -12.55
CA VAL A 232 -4.33 -25.43 -13.94
C VAL A 232 -4.24 -26.87 -14.48
N PRO A 233 -4.91 -27.22 -15.61
CA PRO A 233 -4.84 -28.55 -16.18
C PRO A 233 -3.42 -28.94 -16.60
N LYS A 234 -2.97 -30.14 -16.21
CA LYS A 234 -1.67 -30.70 -16.65
C LYS A 234 -1.64 -31.08 -18.14
N SER A 235 -2.82 -31.14 -18.78
CA SER A 235 -3.01 -31.60 -20.16
C SER A 235 -2.81 -30.52 -21.22
N ASP A 236 -2.62 -29.24 -20.83
CA ASP A 236 -2.31 -28.19 -21.78
C ASP A 236 -0.89 -28.36 -22.35
N ILE A 237 -0.72 -28.11 -23.64
CA ILE A 237 0.57 -28.07 -24.35
C ILE A 237 1.51 -27.00 -23.76
N PHE A 238 0.97 -26.08 -22.94
CA PHE A 238 1.66 -24.97 -22.27
C PHE A 238 1.85 -25.25 -20.77
N GLN A 239 2.55 -26.34 -20.47
CA GLN A 239 2.80 -26.76 -19.10
C GLN A 239 3.67 -25.73 -18.39
N TYR A 240 3.26 -25.29 -17.20
CA TYR A 240 4.22 -24.75 -16.24
C TYR A 240 5.26 -25.85 -15.96
N PRO A 241 6.55 -25.52 -15.87
CA PRO A 241 7.59 -26.53 -15.73
C PRO A 241 7.48 -27.22 -14.37
N SER A 242 7.92 -28.47 -14.23
CA SER A 242 7.91 -29.18 -12.94
C SER A 242 8.86 -28.54 -11.91
N THR A 243 9.88 -27.84 -12.39
CA THR A 243 10.78 -27.02 -11.60
C THR A 243 11.15 -25.75 -12.37
N ILE A 244 11.47 -24.66 -11.66
CA ILE A 244 11.94 -23.43 -12.29
C ILE A 244 13.14 -22.84 -11.53
N THR A 245 14.15 -22.39 -12.25
CA THR A 245 15.32 -21.70 -11.68
C THR A 245 15.15 -20.18 -11.78
N VAL A 246 15.92 -19.44 -10.97
CA VAL A 246 16.00 -17.97 -11.09
C VAL A 246 16.36 -17.54 -12.51
N ALA A 247 17.29 -18.23 -13.18
CA ALA A 247 17.66 -17.93 -14.56
C ALA A 247 16.52 -18.18 -15.58
N GLN A 248 15.60 -19.11 -15.28
CA GLN A 248 14.38 -19.28 -16.08
C GLN A 248 13.38 -18.16 -15.82
N LEU A 249 13.18 -17.76 -14.56
CA LEU A 249 12.34 -16.61 -14.19
C LEU A 249 12.85 -15.30 -14.83
N GLU A 250 14.17 -15.08 -14.86
CA GLU A 250 14.78 -13.94 -15.57
C GLU A 250 14.42 -13.94 -17.06
N ARG A 251 14.39 -15.12 -17.72
CA ARG A 251 13.96 -15.23 -19.12
C ARG A 251 12.48 -14.91 -19.30
N GLU A 252 11.64 -15.34 -18.37
CA GLU A 252 10.21 -14.99 -18.37
C GLU A 252 10.00 -13.48 -18.16
N LEU A 253 10.77 -12.85 -17.27
CA LEU A 253 10.75 -11.39 -17.13
C LEU A 253 11.22 -10.66 -18.41
N ASN A 254 12.21 -11.19 -19.13
CA ASN A 254 12.62 -10.64 -20.43
C ASN A 254 11.52 -10.78 -21.49
N PHE A 255 10.77 -11.88 -21.47
CA PHE A 255 9.60 -12.05 -22.35
C PHE A 255 8.50 -11.03 -22.02
N VAL A 256 8.21 -10.83 -20.74
CA VAL A 256 7.26 -9.80 -20.30
C VAL A 256 7.75 -8.39 -20.67
N GLU A 257 9.03 -8.09 -20.54
CA GLU A 257 9.61 -6.82 -20.99
C GLU A 257 9.36 -6.57 -22.48
N PHE A 258 9.60 -7.59 -23.30
CA PHE A 258 9.32 -7.51 -24.73
C PHE A 258 7.84 -7.25 -24.99
N PHE A 259 6.93 -7.93 -24.28
CA PHE A 259 5.49 -7.63 -24.36
C PHE A 259 5.18 -6.18 -23.99
N LEU A 260 5.70 -5.68 -22.85
CA LEU A 260 5.42 -4.34 -22.37
C LEU A 260 5.81 -3.26 -23.40
N GLN A 261 6.98 -3.42 -24.03
CA GLN A 261 7.47 -2.54 -25.11
C GLN A 261 6.55 -2.48 -26.35
N HIS A 262 5.73 -3.51 -26.58
CA HIS A 262 4.85 -3.63 -27.75
C HIS A 262 3.35 -3.60 -27.39
N SER A 263 3.02 -3.47 -26.11
CA SER A 263 1.63 -3.49 -25.63
C SER A 263 0.84 -2.25 -26.05
N HIS A 264 1.53 -1.13 -26.31
CA HIS A 264 0.92 0.19 -26.55
C HIS A 264 -0.09 0.61 -25.46
N SER A 265 0.01 0.03 -24.26
CA SER A 265 -0.76 0.46 -23.10
C SER A 265 -0.24 1.84 -22.66
N PRO A 266 -1.11 2.83 -22.42
CA PRO A 266 -0.70 4.13 -21.90
C PRO A 266 0.02 4.00 -20.57
N VAL A 267 1.01 4.86 -20.33
CA VAL A 267 1.66 4.99 -19.02
C VAL A 267 0.94 6.07 -18.21
N VAL A 268 0.46 5.70 -17.03
CA VAL A 268 -0.37 6.52 -16.14
C VAL A 268 0.14 6.42 -14.71
N PHE A 269 -0.20 7.41 -13.89
CA PHE A 269 -0.03 7.25 -12.45
C PHE A 269 -0.98 6.15 -11.95
N SER A 270 -0.41 5.07 -11.41
CA SER A 270 -1.10 3.81 -11.10
C SER A 270 -0.99 3.52 -9.60
N HIS A 271 -1.99 2.83 -9.06
CA HIS A 271 -1.99 2.37 -7.67
C HIS A 271 -1.09 1.14 -7.47
N ASN A 272 -1.03 0.28 -8.48
CA ASN A 272 -0.32 -1.00 -8.57
C ASN A 272 -0.80 -2.13 -7.63
N ASP A 273 -1.59 -1.81 -6.60
CA ASP A 273 -2.15 -2.82 -5.67
C ASP A 273 -3.67 -2.64 -5.43
N LEU A 274 -4.48 -2.82 -6.48
CA LEU A 274 -5.94 -2.64 -6.43
C LEU A 274 -6.71 -3.87 -5.88
N GLN A 275 -6.26 -4.42 -4.75
CA GLN A 275 -6.94 -5.50 -4.01
C GLN A 275 -8.12 -4.97 -3.17
N GLU A 276 -9.02 -5.86 -2.74
CA GLU A 276 -10.20 -5.55 -1.95
C GLU A 276 -9.89 -4.84 -0.64
N GLY A 277 -8.75 -5.18 -0.01
CA GLY A 277 -8.29 -4.60 1.25
C GLY A 277 -8.06 -3.09 1.19
N ASN A 278 -7.77 -2.59 -0.02
CA ASN A 278 -7.42 -1.19 -0.26
C ASN A 278 -8.62 -0.31 -0.62
N PHE A 279 -9.82 -0.90 -0.72
CA PHE A 279 -11.08 -0.16 -0.87
C PHE A 279 -11.88 -0.21 0.43
N LEU A 280 -12.06 0.95 1.06
CA LEU A 280 -12.82 1.08 2.29
C LEU A 280 -14.25 1.54 2.00
N LEU A 281 -15.24 0.75 2.37
CA LEU A 281 -16.64 1.19 2.41
C LEU A 281 -16.90 1.96 3.70
N ILE A 282 -17.24 3.24 3.58
CA ILE A 282 -17.48 4.14 4.71
C ILE A 282 -18.69 3.66 5.52
N ASP A 283 -18.62 3.79 6.84
CA ASP A 283 -19.72 3.44 7.75
C ASP A 283 -21.00 4.23 7.42
N GLY A 284 -22.16 3.59 7.62
CA GLY A 284 -23.47 4.18 7.35
C GLY A 284 -24.07 3.78 6.00
N TYR A 285 -23.29 3.16 5.12
CA TYR A 285 -23.79 2.55 3.90
C TYR A 285 -24.11 1.06 4.06
N LYS A 286 -25.02 0.55 3.22
CA LYS A 286 -25.35 -0.88 3.11
C LYS A 286 -25.06 -1.37 1.68
N LEU A 287 -24.75 -2.64 1.52
CA LEU A 287 -24.61 -3.26 0.20
C LEU A 287 -25.81 -4.13 -0.11
N ALA A 288 -26.35 -3.98 -1.32
CA ALA A 288 -27.27 -4.93 -1.92
C ALA A 288 -26.54 -6.16 -2.49
N ASP A 289 -27.29 -7.19 -2.87
CA ASP A 289 -26.72 -8.44 -3.38
C ASP A 289 -25.86 -8.24 -4.64
N ASP A 290 -26.26 -7.33 -5.52
CA ASP A 290 -25.56 -6.98 -6.76
C ASP A 290 -24.41 -5.98 -6.57
N GLY A 291 -24.10 -5.60 -5.32
CA GLY A 291 -23.07 -4.64 -4.96
C GLY A 291 -23.52 -3.18 -5.01
N THR A 292 -24.81 -2.89 -5.26
CA THR A 292 -25.30 -1.50 -5.19
C THR A 292 -25.15 -0.97 -3.76
N VAL A 293 -24.49 0.18 -3.61
CA VAL A 293 -24.34 0.85 -2.31
C VAL A 293 -25.58 1.70 -2.01
N LEU A 294 -26.20 1.43 -0.86
CA LEU A 294 -27.44 2.03 -0.41
C LEU A 294 -27.20 2.92 0.82
N THR A 295 -27.86 4.06 0.85
CA THR A 295 -28.02 4.94 2.02
C THR A 295 -28.89 4.27 3.10
N PRO A 296 -28.92 4.78 4.35
CA PRO A 296 -29.74 4.22 5.42
C PRO A 296 -31.23 4.10 5.09
N ASP A 297 -31.77 4.99 4.26
CA ASP A 297 -33.16 4.97 3.79
C ASP A 297 -33.41 4.04 2.59
N GLY A 298 -32.39 3.26 2.17
CA GLY A 298 -32.51 2.19 1.17
C GLY A 298 -32.43 2.65 -0.27
N LYS A 299 -31.91 3.85 -0.55
CA LYS A 299 -31.74 4.39 -1.91
C LYS A 299 -30.30 4.27 -2.37
N PRO A 300 -30.04 4.17 -3.69
CA PRO A 300 -28.68 4.27 -4.22
C PRO A 300 -28.03 5.58 -3.79
N THR A 301 -26.77 5.52 -3.36
CA THR A 301 -25.99 6.72 -3.05
C THR A 301 -25.64 7.51 -4.31
N ASN A 302 -25.59 8.84 -4.18
CA ASN A 302 -25.00 9.74 -5.19
C ASN A 302 -23.64 10.30 -4.73
N ASP A 303 -23.24 10.03 -3.49
CA ASP A 303 -21.95 10.41 -2.92
C ASP A 303 -20.92 9.30 -3.21
N ASP A 304 -19.62 9.62 -3.16
CA ASP A 304 -18.54 8.62 -3.22
C ASP A 304 -18.47 7.87 -1.87
N PRO A 305 -18.93 6.60 -1.77
CA PRO A 305 -19.02 5.89 -0.49
C PRO A 305 -17.75 5.08 -0.18
N LEU A 306 -16.79 5.08 -1.11
CA LEU A 306 -15.56 4.32 -1.04
C LEU A 306 -14.37 5.26 -0.87
N SER A 307 -13.40 4.86 -0.05
CA SER A 307 -12.08 5.48 0.00
C SER A 307 -11.03 4.48 -0.44
N LEU A 308 -10.19 4.88 -1.39
CA LEU A 308 -8.96 4.14 -1.72
C LEU A 308 -7.89 4.47 -0.67
N ILE A 309 -7.11 3.47 -0.29
CA ILE A 309 -6.01 3.59 0.68
C ILE A 309 -4.79 2.79 0.21
N ASP A 310 -3.71 2.88 1.00
CA ASP A 310 -2.47 2.12 0.84
C ASP A 310 -1.69 2.39 -0.46
N PHE A 311 -1.15 3.60 -0.53
CA PHE A 311 -0.43 4.11 -1.70
C PHE A 311 1.05 3.69 -1.75
N GLU A 312 1.45 2.62 -1.05
CA GLU A 312 2.85 2.18 -0.92
C GLU A 312 3.46 1.79 -2.27
N TYR A 313 2.66 1.19 -3.16
CA TYR A 313 3.11 0.72 -4.48
C TYR A 313 2.87 1.73 -5.60
N CYS A 314 2.32 2.91 -5.31
CA CYS A 314 1.97 3.88 -6.34
C CYS A 314 3.19 4.36 -7.15
N SER A 315 3.07 4.31 -8.49
CA SER A 315 4.11 4.79 -9.41
C SER A 315 3.51 5.13 -10.76
N TYR A 316 4.27 5.76 -11.66
CA TYR A 316 3.90 5.66 -13.07
C TYR A 316 4.09 4.23 -13.54
N ASN A 317 3.12 3.74 -14.32
CA ASN A 317 3.09 2.39 -14.83
C ASN A 317 2.09 2.25 -16.00
N TYR A 318 2.10 1.12 -16.68
CA TYR A 318 1.12 0.80 -17.71
C TYR A 318 -0.29 0.70 -17.11
N ARG A 319 -1.26 1.44 -17.66
CA ARG A 319 -2.69 1.32 -17.28
C ARG A 319 -3.15 -0.14 -17.26
N GLY A 320 -2.73 -0.91 -18.25
CA GLY A 320 -3.04 -2.33 -18.33
C GLY A 320 -2.65 -3.10 -17.06
N PHE A 321 -1.54 -2.74 -16.40
CA PHE A 321 -1.10 -3.41 -15.18
C PHE A 321 -2.10 -3.23 -14.03
N ASP A 322 -2.56 -2.00 -13.76
CA ASP A 322 -3.57 -1.75 -12.72
C ASP A 322 -4.88 -2.50 -13.00
N LEU A 323 -5.34 -2.45 -14.25
CA LEU A 323 -6.55 -3.16 -14.66
C LEU A 323 -6.39 -4.68 -14.53
N GLY A 324 -5.33 -5.24 -15.11
CA GLY A 324 -5.04 -6.67 -15.06
C GLY A 324 -4.80 -7.16 -13.64
N ASN A 325 -4.16 -6.35 -12.79
CA ASN A 325 -4.01 -6.64 -11.37
C ASN A 325 -5.37 -6.66 -10.67
N HIS A 326 -6.19 -5.64 -10.84
CA HIS A 326 -7.52 -5.60 -10.22
C HIS A 326 -8.39 -6.81 -10.60
N PHE A 327 -8.34 -7.26 -11.86
CA PHE A 327 -9.08 -8.45 -12.28
C PHE A 327 -8.43 -9.77 -11.83
N CYS A 328 -7.13 -9.79 -11.52
CA CYS A 328 -6.54 -10.88 -10.75
C CYS A 328 -7.13 -10.93 -9.34
N GLU A 329 -7.30 -9.78 -8.68
CA GLU A 329 -7.80 -9.72 -7.30
C GLU A 329 -9.28 -10.14 -7.15
N TYR A 330 -10.05 -10.22 -8.25
CA TYR A 330 -11.40 -10.82 -8.21
C TYR A 330 -11.42 -12.28 -7.76
N GLY A 331 -10.29 -12.98 -7.90
CA GLY A 331 -10.20 -14.39 -7.56
C GLY A 331 -9.19 -14.71 -6.47
N TYR A 332 -8.43 -13.77 -5.93
CA TYR A 332 -7.58 -14.02 -4.75
C TYR A 332 -8.33 -13.56 -3.51
N ASP A 333 -8.61 -14.49 -2.60
CA ASP A 333 -9.24 -14.20 -1.31
C ASP A 333 -8.20 -14.41 -0.22
N TYR A 334 -7.89 -13.35 0.53
CA TYR A 334 -6.89 -13.34 1.59
C TYR A 334 -7.51 -13.54 2.99
N ASN A 335 -8.82 -13.75 3.08
CA ASN A 335 -9.55 -13.87 4.35
C ASN A 335 -9.72 -15.33 4.79
N GLU A 336 -8.65 -16.13 4.67
CA GLU A 336 -8.66 -17.54 5.07
C GLU A 336 -7.95 -17.72 6.43
N ALA A 337 -8.65 -18.35 7.37
CA ALA A 337 -8.16 -18.53 8.74
C ALA A 337 -7.09 -19.62 8.89
N GLU A 338 -6.98 -20.52 7.90
CA GLU A 338 -6.06 -21.66 7.90
C GLU A 338 -5.10 -21.59 6.72
N ALA A 339 -3.94 -22.24 6.87
CA ALA A 339 -2.95 -22.35 5.81
C ALA A 339 -3.59 -22.87 4.50
N PRO A 340 -3.27 -22.26 3.33
CA PRO A 340 -2.15 -21.33 3.11
C PRO A 340 -2.49 -19.84 3.39
N TYR A 341 -3.59 -19.55 4.06
CA TYR A 341 -4.10 -18.21 4.39
C TYR A 341 -4.55 -17.39 3.17
N TYR A 342 -4.79 -18.08 2.06
CA TYR A 342 -5.49 -17.54 0.89
C TYR A 342 -6.23 -18.64 0.14
N LYS A 343 -7.14 -18.22 -0.74
CA LYS A 343 -7.88 -19.07 -1.67
C LYS A 343 -7.93 -18.47 -3.05
N ILE A 344 -8.03 -19.34 -4.07
CA ILE A 344 -8.13 -18.92 -5.47
C ILE A 344 -9.48 -19.34 -6.06
N HIS A 345 -10.33 -18.36 -6.33
CA HIS A 345 -11.58 -18.49 -7.05
C HIS A 345 -11.38 -18.29 -8.55
N GLN A 346 -10.63 -19.20 -9.18
CA GLN A 346 -10.14 -19.07 -10.57
C GLN A 346 -11.20 -18.77 -11.64
N HIS A 347 -12.47 -19.14 -11.41
CA HIS A 347 -13.58 -18.82 -12.33
C HIS A 347 -13.84 -17.31 -12.47
N TYR A 348 -13.45 -16.49 -11.48
CA TYR A 348 -13.55 -15.03 -11.58
C TYR A 348 -12.50 -14.40 -12.52
N PHE A 349 -11.52 -15.15 -13.02
CA PHE A 349 -10.56 -14.63 -14.00
C PHE A 349 -11.15 -14.55 -15.42
N GLU A 350 -12.28 -15.23 -15.66
CA GLU A 350 -12.94 -15.38 -16.96
C GLU A 350 -14.30 -14.65 -17.04
N VAL A 351 -14.61 -13.76 -16.08
CA VAL A 351 -15.90 -13.04 -16.02
C VAL A 351 -15.98 -11.89 -17.03
N GLU A 352 -16.47 -12.19 -18.23
CA GLU A 352 -16.54 -11.21 -19.33
C GLU A 352 -17.53 -10.07 -19.08
N LYS A 353 -18.70 -10.37 -18.51
CA LYS A 353 -19.77 -9.38 -18.31
C LYS A 353 -19.39 -8.36 -17.23
N GLU A 354 -18.92 -8.83 -16.09
CA GLU A 354 -18.48 -8.04 -14.96
C GLU A 354 -17.27 -7.16 -15.35
N ARG A 355 -16.31 -7.73 -16.07
CA ARG A 355 -15.18 -6.98 -16.65
C ARG A 355 -15.67 -5.86 -17.57
N LYS A 356 -16.59 -6.15 -18.48
CA LYS A 356 -17.15 -5.13 -19.38
C LYS A 356 -17.82 -4.00 -18.62
N VAL A 357 -18.61 -4.30 -17.57
CA VAL A 357 -19.24 -3.27 -16.72
C VAL A 357 -18.19 -2.36 -16.07
N PHE A 358 -17.12 -2.92 -15.53
CA PHE A 358 -16.01 -2.14 -14.97
C PHE A 358 -15.37 -1.25 -16.03
N CYS A 359 -15.01 -1.82 -17.19
CA CYS A 359 -14.33 -1.08 -18.26
C CYS A 359 -15.20 0.04 -18.84
N GLU A 360 -16.52 -0.16 -18.96
CA GLU A 360 -17.48 0.89 -19.36
C GLU A 360 -17.49 2.04 -18.35
N ALA A 361 -17.61 1.73 -17.06
CA ALA A 361 -17.62 2.76 -16.00
C ALA A 361 -16.29 3.50 -15.89
N TYR A 362 -15.16 2.80 -16.05
CA TYR A 362 -13.83 3.40 -16.13
C TYR A 362 -13.76 4.37 -17.31
N LEU A 363 -14.19 3.93 -18.49
CA LEU A 363 -14.17 4.74 -19.71
C LEU A 363 -15.06 5.98 -19.59
N ASP A 364 -16.25 5.85 -19.02
CA ASP A 364 -17.16 6.97 -18.74
C ASP A 364 -16.48 8.05 -17.90
N GLU A 365 -15.84 7.66 -16.79
CA GLU A 365 -15.14 8.62 -15.94
C GLU A 365 -13.93 9.24 -16.65
N VAL A 366 -13.14 8.46 -17.42
CA VAL A 366 -12.02 9.02 -18.20
C VAL A 366 -12.49 10.09 -19.19
N TYR A 367 -13.58 9.85 -19.92
CA TYR A 367 -14.14 10.84 -20.85
C TYR A 367 -14.69 12.07 -20.14
N LYS A 368 -15.32 11.89 -18.96
CA LYS A 368 -15.76 13.00 -18.12
C LYS A 368 -14.59 13.85 -17.64
N MET A 369 -13.52 13.23 -17.13
CA MET A 369 -12.30 13.94 -16.70
C MET A 369 -11.64 14.71 -17.84
N ARG A 370 -11.60 14.12 -19.04
CA ARG A 370 -11.12 14.80 -20.26
C ARG A 370 -11.97 16.03 -20.59
N ALA A 371 -13.29 15.94 -20.44
CA ALA A 371 -14.22 17.02 -20.77
C ALA A 371 -14.20 18.17 -19.74
N CYS A 372 -13.95 17.88 -18.45
CA CYS A 372 -13.84 18.90 -17.41
C CYS A 372 -12.65 19.85 -17.65
N GLY A 373 -11.52 19.32 -18.13
CA GLY A 373 -10.33 20.13 -18.43
C GLY A 373 -9.52 20.59 -17.20
N ASP A 374 -9.88 20.11 -16.00
CA ASP A 374 -9.21 20.48 -14.73
C ASP A 374 -7.78 19.94 -14.61
N ASN A 375 -7.40 18.94 -15.42
CA ASN A 375 -6.04 18.50 -15.55
C ASN A 375 -5.42 19.01 -16.87
N PRO A 376 -4.55 20.05 -16.84
CA PRO A 376 -3.87 20.54 -18.04
C PRO A 376 -2.89 19.52 -18.64
N HIS A 377 -2.51 18.50 -17.86
CA HIS A 377 -1.64 17.39 -18.22
C HIS A 377 -2.40 16.08 -18.37
N PHE A 378 -3.68 16.12 -18.76
CA PHE A 378 -4.45 14.91 -19.05
C PHE A 378 -3.69 14.05 -20.07
N PRO A 379 -3.46 12.74 -19.82
CA PRO A 379 -2.70 11.91 -20.75
C PRO A 379 -3.44 11.78 -22.08
N SER A 380 -2.89 12.37 -23.14
CA SER A 380 -3.56 12.51 -24.43
C SER A 380 -3.75 11.18 -25.16
N ASP A 381 -2.96 10.17 -24.79
CA ASP A 381 -2.98 8.80 -25.28
C ASP A 381 -3.94 7.87 -24.50
N LEU A 382 -4.58 8.38 -23.43
CA LEU A 382 -5.47 7.57 -22.60
C LEU A 382 -6.74 7.12 -23.35
N VAL A 383 -7.28 7.98 -24.21
CA VAL A 383 -8.47 7.73 -25.05
C VAL A 383 -8.34 8.41 -26.40
N THR A 384 -8.73 7.70 -27.46
CA THR A 384 -8.65 8.20 -28.85
C THR A 384 -9.79 9.15 -29.21
N GLY A 385 -10.92 9.08 -28.51
CA GLY A 385 -12.16 9.76 -28.88
C GLY A 385 -13.18 8.85 -29.57
N ASP A 386 -12.76 7.66 -30.00
CA ASP A 386 -13.63 6.58 -30.44
C ASP A 386 -13.92 5.65 -29.25
N ARG A 387 -15.12 5.79 -28.67
CA ARG A 387 -15.50 5.06 -27.46
C ARG A 387 -15.51 3.54 -27.65
N GLU A 388 -15.90 3.04 -28.81
CA GLU A 388 -15.94 1.60 -29.05
C GLU A 388 -14.53 1.03 -29.13
N LYS A 389 -13.65 1.70 -29.88
CA LYS A 389 -12.25 1.33 -29.98
C LYS A 389 -11.54 1.41 -28.62
N ASP A 390 -11.79 2.47 -27.87
CA ASP A 390 -11.18 2.66 -26.54
C ASP A 390 -11.66 1.60 -25.55
N LEU A 391 -12.96 1.26 -25.55
CA LEU A 391 -13.52 0.21 -24.70
C LEU A 391 -12.89 -1.15 -25.01
N ASN A 392 -12.81 -1.52 -26.30
CA ASN A 392 -12.20 -2.78 -26.73
C ASN A 392 -10.73 -2.85 -26.32
N LYS A 393 -9.98 -1.75 -26.45
CA LYS A 393 -8.57 -1.66 -26.02
C LYS A 393 -8.42 -1.86 -24.50
N ILE A 394 -9.27 -1.21 -23.69
CA ILE A 394 -9.23 -1.35 -22.23
C ILE A 394 -9.55 -2.78 -21.78
N ILE A 395 -10.54 -3.42 -22.41
CA ILE A 395 -10.88 -4.82 -22.14
C ILE A 395 -9.69 -5.74 -22.51
N GLU A 396 -9.09 -5.54 -23.68
CA GLU A 396 -7.92 -6.32 -24.12
C GLU A 396 -6.73 -6.15 -23.17
N GLU A 397 -6.36 -4.92 -22.82
CA GLU A 397 -5.29 -4.63 -21.85
C GLU A 397 -5.54 -5.32 -20.51
N SER A 398 -6.79 -5.25 -20.02
CA SER A 398 -7.16 -5.86 -18.74
C SER A 398 -6.98 -7.38 -18.69
N ILE A 399 -6.99 -8.04 -19.84
CA ILE A 399 -6.74 -9.49 -19.99
C ILE A 399 -5.25 -9.75 -20.16
N LEU A 400 -4.59 -9.01 -21.06
CA LEU A 400 -3.19 -9.23 -21.39
C LEU A 400 -2.27 -8.98 -20.19
N PHE A 401 -2.64 -8.06 -19.30
CA PHE A 401 -1.80 -7.72 -18.15
C PHE A 401 -2.04 -8.60 -16.90
N MET A 402 -3.02 -9.52 -16.91
CA MET A 402 -3.17 -10.50 -15.82
C MET A 402 -1.92 -11.38 -15.61
N PRO A 403 -1.29 -11.98 -16.65
CA PRO A 403 -0.03 -12.69 -16.48
C PRO A 403 1.11 -11.76 -16.02
N VAL A 404 1.12 -10.49 -16.43
CA VAL A 404 2.11 -9.50 -15.98
C VAL A 404 1.99 -9.26 -14.48
N SER A 405 0.77 -9.08 -13.96
CA SER A 405 0.50 -9.02 -12.52
C SER A 405 0.95 -10.31 -11.82
N ASN A 406 0.62 -11.48 -12.38
CA ASN A 406 1.02 -12.75 -11.78
C ASN A 406 2.55 -12.86 -11.61
N ILE A 407 3.36 -12.65 -12.65
CA ILE A 407 4.82 -12.77 -12.52
C ILE A 407 5.43 -11.68 -11.62
N PHE A 408 4.83 -10.48 -11.60
CA PHE A 408 5.25 -9.42 -10.68
C PHE A 408 5.12 -9.86 -9.21
N TRP A 409 3.95 -10.39 -8.84
CA TRP A 409 3.69 -10.87 -7.49
C TRP A 409 4.39 -12.19 -7.18
N VAL A 410 4.80 -12.98 -8.18
CA VAL A 410 5.72 -14.13 -7.97
C VAL A 410 7.05 -13.63 -7.41
N CYS A 411 7.67 -12.63 -8.02
CA CYS A 411 8.95 -12.10 -7.54
C CYS A 411 8.85 -11.55 -6.12
N TRP A 412 7.77 -10.82 -5.82
CA TRP A 412 7.46 -10.36 -4.47
C TRP A 412 7.28 -11.52 -3.48
N SER A 413 6.54 -12.55 -3.86
CA SER A 413 6.25 -13.67 -2.97
C SER A 413 7.49 -14.49 -2.66
N LEU A 414 8.37 -14.70 -3.64
CA LEU A 414 9.61 -15.45 -3.44
C LEU A 414 10.52 -14.80 -2.40
N ILE A 415 10.68 -13.47 -2.44
CA ILE A 415 11.50 -12.79 -1.43
C ILE A 415 10.81 -12.75 -0.06
N ASN A 416 9.49 -12.57 -0.02
CA ASN A 416 8.75 -12.58 1.25
C ASN A 416 8.69 -13.95 1.91
N ALA A 417 8.80 -15.05 1.15
CA ALA A 417 8.93 -16.40 1.71
C ALA A 417 10.20 -16.57 2.57
N GLU A 418 11.23 -15.77 2.31
CA GLU A 418 12.51 -15.82 3.02
C GLU A 418 12.61 -14.76 4.13
N GLU A 419 11.93 -13.63 3.98
CA GLU A 419 12.11 -12.45 4.85
C GLU A 419 10.90 -12.09 5.72
N SER A 420 9.69 -12.46 5.31
CA SER A 420 8.48 -12.05 6.02
C SER A 420 8.25 -12.86 7.29
N SER A 421 7.82 -12.17 8.35
CA SER A 421 7.41 -12.78 9.62
C SER A 421 5.91 -13.03 9.71
N ILE A 422 5.15 -12.70 8.67
CA ILE A 422 3.69 -12.83 8.64
C ILE A 422 3.30 -14.29 8.37
N ALA A 423 2.28 -14.75 9.08
CA ALA A 423 1.67 -16.06 8.88
C ALA A 423 0.89 -16.11 7.56
N PHE A 424 1.63 -16.24 6.45
CA PHE A 424 1.12 -16.38 5.10
C PHE A 424 2.06 -17.31 4.32
N ASP A 425 1.54 -18.29 3.57
CA ASP A 425 2.39 -19.20 2.80
C ASP A 425 2.79 -18.56 1.46
N TYR A 426 3.75 -17.64 1.52
CA TYR A 426 4.32 -16.98 0.34
C TYR A 426 4.92 -17.97 -0.66
N GLY A 427 5.42 -19.13 -0.20
CA GLY A 427 5.93 -20.16 -1.10
C GLY A 427 4.82 -20.75 -1.96
N ALA A 428 3.72 -21.16 -1.33
CA ALA A 428 2.53 -21.67 -2.01
C ALA A 428 1.92 -20.62 -2.94
N TYR A 429 1.75 -19.39 -2.43
CA TYR A 429 1.21 -18.28 -3.19
C TYR A 429 2.02 -17.99 -4.46
N GLY A 430 3.35 -17.88 -4.33
CA GLY A 430 4.25 -17.68 -5.46
C GLY A 430 4.14 -18.79 -6.52
N ARG A 431 4.05 -20.06 -6.10
CA ARG A 431 3.90 -21.19 -7.05
C ARG A 431 2.55 -21.17 -7.78
N ASP A 432 1.47 -20.88 -7.05
CA ASP A 432 0.13 -20.77 -7.65
C ASP A 432 0.03 -19.60 -8.64
N ARG A 433 0.53 -18.39 -8.27
CA ARG A 433 0.61 -17.23 -9.17
C ARG A 433 1.44 -17.56 -10.42
N LEU A 434 2.58 -18.25 -10.25
CA LEU A 434 3.45 -18.61 -11.38
C LEU A 434 2.81 -19.62 -12.33
N ALA A 435 2.07 -20.59 -11.81
CA ALA A 435 1.32 -21.53 -12.65
C ALA A 435 0.24 -20.82 -13.46
N LEU A 436 -0.45 -19.84 -12.86
CA LEU A 436 -1.44 -19.01 -13.53
C LEU A 436 -0.80 -18.06 -14.57
N TYR A 437 0.40 -17.53 -14.29
CA TYR A 437 1.22 -16.82 -15.30
C TYR A 437 1.41 -17.68 -16.55
N PHE A 438 1.92 -18.92 -16.41
CA PHE A 438 2.13 -19.80 -17.55
C PHE A 438 0.83 -20.14 -18.28
N HIS A 439 -0.26 -20.38 -17.54
CA HIS A 439 -1.57 -20.65 -18.13
C HIS A 439 -2.10 -19.48 -18.98
N GLN A 440 -1.88 -18.24 -18.52
CA GLN A 440 -2.35 -17.02 -19.17
C GLN A 440 -1.34 -16.45 -20.19
N LYS A 441 -0.06 -16.86 -20.14
CA LYS A 441 1.01 -16.42 -21.04
C LYS A 441 0.66 -16.60 -22.52
N LYS A 442 -0.14 -17.62 -22.86
CA LYS A 442 -0.68 -17.84 -24.21
C LYS A 442 -1.38 -16.61 -24.81
N ASN A 443 -2.00 -15.77 -23.96
CA ASN A 443 -2.65 -14.54 -24.40
C ASN A 443 -1.61 -13.51 -24.89
N LEU A 444 -0.48 -13.40 -24.17
CA LEU A 444 0.64 -12.56 -24.56
C LEU A 444 1.29 -13.06 -25.85
N GLU A 445 1.53 -14.37 -25.96
CA GLU A 445 2.12 -14.99 -27.16
C GLU A 445 1.24 -14.77 -28.39
N LYS A 446 -0.08 -14.99 -28.25
CA LYS A 446 -1.05 -14.72 -29.31
C LYS A 446 -1.05 -13.25 -29.73
N TYR A 447 -1.07 -12.32 -28.77
CA TYR A 447 -1.02 -10.90 -29.06
C TYR A 447 0.26 -10.53 -29.84
N LEU A 448 1.43 -10.97 -29.36
CA LEU A 448 2.71 -10.70 -30.00
C LEU A 448 2.84 -11.32 -31.40
N SER A 449 2.20 -12.47 -31.64
CA SER A 449 2.19 -13.09 -32.97
C SER A 449 1.34 -12.36 -34.02
N ASN A 450 0.46 -11.45 -33.58
CA ASN A 450 -0.41 -10.66 -34.43
C ASN A 450 0.11 -9.23 -34.69
N LEU A 451 1.21 -8.84 -34.06
CA LEU A 451 1.94 -7.59 -34.33
C LEU A 451 2.77 -7.73 -35.61
#